data_AF-A0A6A7B5I4-F1
#
_entry.id   AF-A0A6A7B5I4-F1
#
_cell.length_a   1.000
_cell.length_b   1.000
_cell.length_c   1.000
_cell.angle_alpha   90.00
_cell.angle_beta   90.00
_cell.angle_gamma   90.00
#
_symmetry.space_group_name_H-M   'P 1'
#
loop_
_entity.id
_entity.type
_entity.pdbx_description
1 polymer ?
#
loop_
_entity_poly.entity_id
_entity_poly.type
_entity_poly.pdbx_seq_one_letter_code
_entity_poly.pdbx_strand_id
1 'polypeptide(L)'
;MAPHRTVPEAPPTAHAVAGTRVAKAKRKDTVRRFENGLLNFEHIRITQENAKQSPLLRLPAELRNQIWELVLGGNICYVDRKPWSMHNRKRQSFRVTNVHSALLRICRQVYSETALLPFQLNEFCFYLDASIWFSGLHKYGQDNIRIIRVKIDDPYSPHSNEQLREMIQYISQGLKEVLIETSSNHGTQEECIGEGPSAFRQGHWLSDRESKARSKPVRRFRNGILDVERKCGKYAKITKQNAQVSLLRLPPELRNQIWQLALGGHVFNARYVNKTIEVTGRKESGTSPLPQGGGAYNLALLRTCRQIYAEAVLYPYQCNIFDVSTIQFTRIIRSFPNVGRKYMRNIQFSAYRIRFRLDSASPGHKIDRPPAAFSSALFPSLRRVVINNIMGPQFFDKAAQKLREKYTKKRKDLEVIIKRVGA
;
A
#
# COMPACT_ATOMS: atom_id res chain seq x y z
N MET A 1 4.59 57.19 -65.49
CA MET A 1 4.03 57.92 -64.33
C MET A 1 3.61 56.90 -63.30
N ALA A 2 4.30 56.84 -62.17
CA ALA A 2 4.11 55.80 -61.15
C ALA A 2 2.79 56.03 -60.37
N PRO A 3 1.93 55.01 -60.19
CA PRO A 3 0.77 55.13 -59.32
C PRO A 3 1.14 54.84 -57.86
N HIS A 4 0.53 55.62 -56.98
CA HIS A 4 0.71 55.63 -55.53
C HIS A 4 0.50 54.27 -54.89
N ARG A 5 1.44 53.90 -54.01
CA ARG A 5 1.37 52.76 -53.10
C ARG A 5 0.40 53.09 -51.97
N THR A 6 -0.79 52.49 -51.96
CA THR A 6 -1.75 52.57 -50.86
C THR A 6 -1.28 51.72 -49.69
N VAL A 7 -1.21 52.34 -48.50
CA VAL A 7 -0.87 51.70 -47.22
C VAL A 7 -2.03 50.77 -46.81
N PRO A 8 -1.78 49.53 -46.36
CA PRO A 8 -2.83 48.65 -45.88
C PRO A 8 -3.37 49.14 -44.53
N GLU A 9 -4.70 49.32 -44.47
CA GLU A 9 -5.48 49.64 -43.28
C GLU A 9 -5.26 48.59 -42.18
N ALA A 10 -5.05 49.06 -40.95
CA ALA A 10 -4.92 48.22 -39.77
C ALA A 10 -6.24 47.49 -39.47
N PRO A 11 -6.20 46.21 -39.02
CA PRO A 11 -7.41 45.45 -38.74
C PRO A 11 -8.18 46.07 -37.56
N PRO A 12 -9.53 46.05 -37.60
CA PRO A 12 -10.34 46.61 -36.55
C PRO A 12 -10.10 45.89 -35.22
N THR A 13 -9.89 46.70 -34.19
CA THR A 13 -9.78 46.31 -32.79
C THR A 13 -10.97 45.45 -32.38
N ALA A 14 -10.70 44.19 -32.01
CA ALA A 14 -11.71 43.26 -31.52
C ALA A 14 -12.35 43.80 -30.24
N HIS A 15 -13.59 44.29 -30.34
CA HIS A 15 -14.40 44.62 -29.19
C HIS A 15 -14.65 43.37 -28.35
N ALA A 16 -14.30 43.46 -27.06
CA ALA A 16 -14.50 42.40 -26.07
C ALA A 16 -15.98 42.03 -25.99
N VAL A 17 -16.35 40.88 -26.54
CA VAL A 17 -17.67 40.28 -26.37
C VAL A 17 -17.83 39.92 -24.90
N ALA A 18 -18.75 40.60 -24.23
CA ALA A 18 -19.14 40.34 -22.86
C ALA A 18 -19.51 38.85 -22.70
N GLY A 19 -18.66 38.12 -21.98
CA GLY A 19 -18.80 36.68 -21.77
C GLY A 19 -20.13 36.34 -21.11
N THR A 20 -21.01 35.72 -21.88
CA THR A 20 -22.26 35.13 -21.39
C THR A 20 -21.88 34.06 -20.36
N ARG A 21 -22.14 34.32 -19.09
CA ARG A 21 -21.96 33.35 -18.00
C ARG A 21 -22.84 32.14 -18.31
N VAL A 22 -22.26 31.08 -18.85
CA VAL A 22 -22.91 29.77 -18.96
C VAL A 22 -23.29 29.34 -17.54
N ALA A 23 -24.58 29.43 -17.22
CA ALA A 23 -25.12 28.97 -15.96
C ALA A 23 -24.73 27.49 -15.82
N LYS A 24 -23.84 27.18 -14.86
CA LYS A 24 -23.43 25.80 -14.58
C LYS A 24 -24.68 25.00 -14.29
N ALA A 25 -25.08 24.14 -15.23
CA ALA A 25 -26.21 23.23 -15.07
C ALA A 25 -26.06 22.49 -13.74
N LYS A 26 -27.07 22.59 -12.87
CA LYS A 26 -27.10 21.87 -11.59
C LYS A 26 -26.96 20.39 -11.89
N ARG A 27 -25.81 19.79 -11.55
CA ARG A 27 -25.57 18.34 -11.70
C ARG A 27 -26.64 17.60 -10.89
N LYS A 28 -27.59 16.97 -11.58
CA LYS A 28 -28.81 16.38 -11.00
C LYS A 28 -28.61 14.95 -10.47
N ASP A 29 -27.37 14.47 -10.36
CA ASP A 29 -27.06 13.10 -9.92
C ASP A 29 -26.36 13.06 -8.55
N THR A 30 -26.96 13.69 -7.55
CA THR A 30 -26.63 13.38 -6.16
C THR A 30 -27.28 12.04 -5.81
N VAL A 31 -26.45 10.99 -5.72
CA VAL A 31 -26.84 9.70 -5.17
C VAL A 31 -27.54 9.94 -3.82
N ARG A 32 -28.82 9.56 -3.74
CA ARG A 32 -29.61 9.71 -2.49
C ARG A 32 -28.99 8.82 -1.41
N ARG A 33 -28.85 9.35 -0.21
CA ARG A 33 -28.45 8.63 1.00
C ARG A 33 -29.66 8.56 1.92
N PHE A 34 -29.81 7.46 2.63
CA PHE A 34 -30.73 7.37 3.76
C PHE A 34 -30.26 8.30 4.89
N GLU A 35 -31.13 8.59 5.85
CA GLU A 35 -30.79 9.39 7.04
C GLU A 35 -29.63 8.79 7.83
N ASN A 36 -29.53 7.45 7.82
CA ASN A 36 -28.41 6.74 8.40
C ASN A 36 -27.12 6.83 7.57
N GLY A 37 -27.07 7.57 6.46
CA GLY A 37 -25.87 7.79 5.64
C GLY A 37 -25.53 6.66 4.65
N LEU A 38 -26.22 5.51 4.69
CA LEU A 38 -26.10 4.46 3.68
C LEU A 38 -26.68 4.93 2.33
N LEU A 39 -26.19 4.37 1.23
CA LEU A 39 -26.69 4.70 -0.10
C LEU A 39 -28.12 4.15 -0.28
N ASN A 40 -29.00 4.93 -0.89
CA ASN A 40 -30.34 4.45 -1.29
C ASN A 40 -30.22 3.64 -2.60
N PHE A 41 -30.83 2.44 -2.61
CA PHE A 41 -30.75 1.46 -3.69
C PHE A 41 -32.04 1.37 -4.51
N GLU A 42 -32.57 2.47 -5.01
CA GLU A 42 -33.76 2.45 -5.88
C GLU A 42 -33.53 1.83 -7.29
N HIS A 43 -32.29 1.48 -7.66
CA HIS A 43 -31.99 0.92 -8.99
C HIS A 43 -32.07 -0.62 -9.02
N ILE A 44 -33.27 -1.16 -8.79
CA ILE A 44 -33.55 -2.60 -8.72
C ILE A 44 -33.06 -3.35 -9.99
N ARG A 45 -33.22 -2.75 -11.17
CA ARG A 45 -32.87 -3.39 -12.46
C ARG A 45 -31.38 -3.72 -12.59
N ILE A 46 -30.48 -2.81 -12.22
CA ILE A 46 -29.03 -3.03 -12.30
C ILE A 46 -28.60 -4.10 -11.28
N THR A 47 -29.19 -4.08 -10.08
CA THR A 47 -28.93 -5.10 -9.06
C THR A 47 -29.34 -6.49 -9.53
N GLN A 48 -30.51 -6.63 -10.16
CA GLN A 48 -30.98 -7.90 -10.73
C GLN A 48 -30.06 -8.41 -11.86
N GLU A 49 -29.60 -7.51 -12.73
CA GLU A 49 -28.68 -7.88 -13.82
C GLU A 49 -27.31 -8.32 -13.28
N ASN A 50 -26.76 -7.58 -12.32
CA ASN A 50 -25.52 -7.94 -11.63
C ASN A 50 -25.65 -9.29 -10.92
N ALA A 51 -26.78 -9.56 -10.28
CA ALA A 51 -27.05 -10.84 -9.63
C ALA A 51 -27.11 -12.00 -10.64
N LYS A 52 -27.53 -11.78 -11.89
CA LYS A 52 -27.54 -12.81 -12.95
C LYS A 52 -26.16 -13.02 -13.57
N GLN A 53 -25.42 -11.94 -13.83
CA GLN A 53 -24.18 -11.99 -14.59
C GLN A 53 -22.94 -12.26 -13.72
N SER A 54 -22.93 -11.77 -12.47
CA SER A 54 -21.77 -11.91 -11.59
C SER A 54 -21.73 -13.30 -10.94
N PRO A 55 -20.66 -14.09 -11.14
CA PRO A 55 -20.50 -15.38 -10.46
C PRO A 55 -20.52 -15.24 -8.93
N LEU A 56 -20.02 -14.11 -8.39
CA LEU A 56 -19.96 -13.85 -6.96
C LEU A 56 -21.35 -13.50 -6.39
N LEU A 57 -22.13 -12.69 -7.11
CA LEU A 57 -23.48 -12.28 -6.66
C LEU A 57 -24.55 -13.34 -6.92
N ARG A 58 -24.23 -14.40 -7.68
CA ARG A 58 -25.06 -15.61 -7.82
C ARG A 58 -24.96 -16.57 -6.63
N LEU A 59 -23.96 -16.41 -5.76
CA LEU A 59 -23.81 -17.28 -4.60
C LEU A 59 -24.93 -17.02 -3.58
N PRO A 60 -25.38 -18.04 -2.82
CA PRO A 60 -26.21 -17.85 -1.63
C PRO A 60 -25.60 -16.83 -0.67
N ALA A 61 -26.46 -16.10 0.03
CA ALA A 61 -26.05 -14.98 0.87
C ALA A 61 -25.05 -15.41 1.97
N GLU A 62 -25.20 -16.63 2.49
CA GLU A 62 -24.34 -17.23 3.51
C GLU A 62 -22.89 -17.35 3.02
N LEU A 63 -22.70 -17.84 1.79
CA LEU A 63 -21.37 -17.95 1.19
C LEU A 63 -20.77 -16.58 0.88
N ARG A 64 -21.61 -15.62 0.45
CA ARG A 64 -21.15 -14.25 0.25
C ARG A 64 -20.67 -13.64 1.56
N ASN A 65 -21.44 -13.76 2.64
CA ASN A 65 -21.07 -13.27 3.96
C ASN A 65 -19.74 -13.85 4.44
N GLN A 66 -19.52 -15.16 4.29
CA GLN A 66 -18.23 -15.78 4.62
C GLN A 66 -17.07 -15.21 3.79
N ILE A 67 -17.28 -14.99 2.49
CA ILE A 67 -16.27 -14.34 1.63
C ILE A 67 -16.01 -12.91 2.09
N TRP A 68 -17.06 -12.15 2.42
CA TRP A 68 -16.95 -10.78 2.90
C TRP A 68 -16.22 -10.71 4.23
N GLU A 69 -16.51 -11.60 5.18
CA GLU A 69 -15.81 -11.70 6.46
C GLU A 69 -14.32 -11.97 6.27
N LEU A 70 -13.97 -12.93 5.40
CA LEU A 70 -12.58 -13.26 5.11
C LEU A 70 -11.81 -12.13 4.42
N VAL A 71 -12.48 -11.31 3.60
CA VAL A 71 -11.85 -10.23 2.82
C VAL A 71 -11.78 -8.93 3.63
N LEU A 72 -12.82 -8.62 4.40
CA LEU A 72 -12.98 -7.34 5.07
C LEU A 72 -12.70 -7.39 6.57
N GLY A 73 -12.65 -8.57 7.20
CA GLY A 73 -12.47 -8.74 8.63
C GLY A 73 -11.07 -9.22 9.04
N GLY A 74 -10.86 -9.29 10.36
CA GLY A 74 -9.64 -9.84 10.96
C GLY A 74 -8.39 -8.96 10.82
N ASN A 75 -8.55 -7.69 10.45
CA ASN A 75 -7.44 -6.75 10.30
C ASN A 75 -7.35 -5.82 11.51
N ILE A 76 -6.12 -5.41 11.83
CA ILE A 76 -5.86 -4.26 12.72
C ILE A 76 -5.74 -3.02 11.84
N CYS A 77 -6.71 -2.13 11.98
CA CYS A 77 -6.85 -0.90 11.24
C CYS A 77 -6.24 0.26 12.03
N TYR A 78 -5.03 0.68 11.68
CA TYR A 78 -4.40 1.82 12.33
C TYR A 78 -5.02 3.13 11.85
N VAL A 79 -5.44 3.96 12.79
CA VAL A 79 -6.00 5.27 12.53
C VAL A 79 -5.02 6.34 12.95
N ASP A 80 -4.35 6.91 11.94
CA ASP A 80 -3.35 7.94 12.13
C ASP A 80 -3.94 9.31 11.79
N ARG A 81 -3.57 10.33 12.57
CA ARG A 81 -3.71 11.71 12.13
C ARG A 81 -2.87 11.91 10.88
N LYS A 82 -3.47 12.44 9.80
CA LYS A 82 -2.64 12.83 8.65
C LYS A 82 -1.68 13.92 9.10
N PRO A 83 -0.41 13.89 8.67
CA PRO A 83 0.53 14.96 8.97
C PRO A 83 -0.08 16.29 8.53
N TRP A 84 0.03 17.30 9.38
CA TRP A 84 -0.48 18.63 9.14
C TRP A 84 -0.02 19.12 7.76
N SER A 85 -0.95 19.22 6.81
CA SER A 85 -0.67 19.89 5.54
C SER A 85 -0.92 21.37 5.74
N MET A 86 0.14 22.19 5.61
CA MET A 86 0.07 23.64 5.75
C MET A 86 -1.01 24.30 4.88
N HIS A 87 -1.41 23.64 3.78
CA HIS A 87 -2.34 24.17 2.79
C HIS A 87 -3.82 23.93 3.12
N ASN A 88 -4.15 23.14 4.15
CA ASN A 88 -5.55 22.80 4.46
C ASN A 88 -5.85 22.91 5.95
N ARG A 89 -5.78 24.14 6.48
CA ARG A 89 -5.99 24.46 7.89
C ARG A 89 -7.39 24.16 8.43
N LYS A 90 -8.37 23.83 7.58
CA LYS A 90 -9.79 23.82 7.98
C LYS A 90 -10.37 22.46 8.33
N ARG A 91 -9.67 21.34 8.11
CA ARG A 91 -10.17 20.01 8.52
C ARG A 91 -9.03 19.10 8.95
N GLN A 92 -9.00 18.74 10.23
CA GLN A 92 -8.26 17.56 10.68
C GLN A 92 -8.81 16.36 9.91
N SER A 93 -7.94 15.60 9.25
CA SER A 93 -8.34 14.40 8.54
C SER A 93 -7.53 13.23 9.03
N PHE A 94 -8.22 12.13 9.27
CA PHE A 94 -7.61 10.88 9.69
C PHE A 94 -7.38 10.00 8.48
N ARG A 95 -6.45 9.07 8.63
CA ARG A 95 -6.21 7.99 7.71
C ARG A 95 -6.42 6.69 8.46
N VAL A 96 -7.33 5.88 7.94
CA VAL A 96 -7.44 4.49 8.35
C VAL A 96 -6.61 3.66 7.36
N THR A 97 -5.63 2.91 7.87
CA THR A 97 -4.84 1.96 7.08
C THR A 97 -5.41 0.54 7.22
N ASN A 98 -5.00 -0.35 6.31
CA ASN A 98 -5.38 -1.77 6.31
C ASN A 98 -6.87 -2.10 6.14
N VAL A 99 -7.73 -1.12 5.83
CA VAL A 99 -9.11 -1.39 5.41
C VAL A 99 -9.15 -1.64 3.90
N HIS A 100 -9.57 -2.84 3.51
CA HIS A 100 -9.79 -3.22 2.10
C HIS A 100 -11.02 -2.53 1.47
N SER A 101 -10.98 -1.20 1.37
CA SER A 101 -12.09 -0.38 0.86
C SER A 101 -12.34 -0.51 -0.66
N ALA A 102 -11.43 -1.15 -1.40
CA ALA A 102 -11.58 -1.32 -2.84
C ALA A 102 -12.85 -2.11 -3.19
N LEU A 103 -13.19 -3.13 -2.40
CA LEU A 103 -14.37 -3.96 -2.58
C LEU A 103 -15.67 -3.13 -2.45
N LEU A 104 -15.71 -2.21 -1.49
CA LEU A 104 -16.86 -1.32 -1.23
C LEU A 104 -17.14 -0.37 -2.41
N ARG A 105 -16.21 -0.21 -3.35
CA ARG A 105 -16.31 0.69 -4.49
C ARG A 105 -16.70 0.00 -5.79
N ILE A 106 -16.85 -1.33 -5.80
CA ILE A 106 -17.09 -2.09 -7.04
C ILE A 106 -18.50 -1.85 -7.57
N CYS A 107 -19.52 -2.17 -6.77
CA CYS A 107 -20.91 -1.95 -7.13
C CYS A 107 -21.76 -1.67 -5.90
N ARG A 108 -22.96 -1.14 -6.16
CA ARG A 108 -23.93 -0.75 -5.13
C ARG A 108 -24.39 -1.93 -4.27
N GLN A 109 -24.62 -3.11 -4.88
CA GLN A 109 -25.00 -4.32 -4.15
C GLN A 109 -23.90 -4.81 -3.20
N VAL A 110 -22.65 -4.81 -3.65
CA VAL A 110 -21.53 -5.18 -2.76
C VAL A 110 -21.45 -4.18 -1.62
N TYR A 111 -21.56 -2.87 -1.89
CA TYR A 111 -21.58 -1.86 -0.84
C TYR A 111 -22.72 -2.09 0.16
N SER A 112 -23.95 -2.40 -0.28
CA SER A 112 -25.08 -2.64 0.62
C SER A 112 -24.84 -3.82 1.56
N GLU A 113 -24.25 -4.90 1.04
CA GLU A 113 -23.97 -6.11 1.81
C GLU A 113 -22.78 -5.93 2.77
N THR A 114 -21.85 -5.02 2.46
CA THR A 114 -20.54 -5.01 3.11
C THR A 114 -20.16 -3.72 3.81
N ALA A 115 -20.91 -2.62 3.67
CA ALA A 115 -20.54 -1.32 4.20
C ALA A 115 -20.29 -1.29 5.73
N LEU A 116 -20.95 -2.18 6.48
CA LEU A 116 -20.81 -2.27 7.93
C LEU A 116 -19.70 -3.22 8.38
N LEU A 117 -19.35 -4.20 7.56
CA LEU A 117 -18.41 -5.27 7.92
C LEU A 117 -17.01 -4.75 8.30
N PRO A 118 -16.44 -3.72 7.65
CA PRO A 118 -15.18 -3.14 8.09
C PRO A 118 -15.19 -2.64 9.53
N PHE A 119 -16.33 -2.17 10.03
CA PHE A 119 -16.48 -1.69 11.41
C PHE A 119 -16.71 -2.84 12.38
N GLN A 120 -17.51 -3.82 11.97
CA GLN A 120 -17.90 -4.95 12.82
C GLN A 120 -16.79 -5.98 13.04
N LEU A 121 -15.95 -6.19 12.02
CA LEU A 121 -15.05 -7.34 11.96
C LEU A 121 -13.57 -7.01 12.12
N ASN A 122 -13.21 -5.73 12.29
CA ASN A 122 -11.83 -5.30 12.46
C ASN A 122 -11.61 -4.66 13.82
N GLU A 123 -10.35 -4.72 14.25
CA GLU A 123 -9.85 -3.99 15.40
C GLU A 123 -9.37 -2.62 14.93
N PHE A 124 -9.82 -1.54 15.56
CA PHE A 124 -9.34 -0.19 15.24
C PHE A 124 -8.32 0.26 16.27
N CYS A 125 -7.10 0.53 15.80
CA CYS A 125 -5.99 0.93 16.65
C CYS A 125 -5.74 2.44 16.54
N PHE A 126 -5.71 3.13 17.68
CA PHE A 126 -5.50 4.58 17.76
C PHE A 126 -4.39 4.91 18.77
N TYR A 127 -3.78 6.08 18.57
CA TYR A 127 -3.15 6.83 19.66
C TYR A 127 -4.23 7.68 20.37
N LEU A 128 -3.88 8.46 21.40
CA LEU A 128 -4.80 9.22 22.30
C LEU A 128 -5.82 10.19 21.64
N ASP A 129 -5.92 10.25 20.31
CA ASP A 129 -6.76 11.16 19.53
C ASP A 129 -8.03 10.51 18.92
N ALA A 130 -8.49 9.38 19.45
CA ALA A 130 -9.60 8.63 18.84
C ALA A 130 -10.93 9.41 18.81
N SER A 131 -11.24 10.21 19.83
CA SER A 131 -12.52 10.95 19.95
C SER A 131 -12.82 11.83 18.74
N ILE A 132 -11.81 12.52 18.20
CA ILE A 132 -11.95 13.37 17.01
C ILE A 132 -12.20 12.52 15.76
N TRP A 133 -11.62 11.33 15.65
CA TRP A 133 -11.93 10.44 14.55
C TRP A 133 -13.37 9.91 14.65
N PHE A 134 -13.79 9.49 15.84
CA PHE A 134 -15.15 8.98 16.09
C PHE A 134 -16.20 10.02 15.74
N SER A 135 -16.05 11.27 16.18
CA SER A 135 -16.98 12.35 15.84
C SER A 135 -17.04 12.66 14.34
N GLY A 136 -15.98 12.38 13.59
CA GLY A 136 -15.96 12.49 12.12
C GLY A 136 -16.59 11.31 11.38
N LEU A 137 -16.84 10.20 12.08
CA LEU A 137 -17.47 9.02 11.51
C LEU A 137 -19.00 9.20 11.44
N HIS A 138 -19.64 8.63 10.43
CA HIS A 138 -21.10 8.58 10.41
C HIS A 138 -21.63 7.72 11.56
N LYS A 139 -22.82 8.05 12.08
CA LYS A 139 -23.46 7.35 13.21
C LYS A 139 -23.47 5.83 13.05
N TYR A 140 -23.87 5.32 11.88
CA TYR A 140 -23.84 3.87 11.63
C TYR A 140 -22.45 3.24 11.74
N GLY A 141 -21.38 3.97 11.41
CA GLY A 141 -20.02 3.48 11.57
C GLY A 141 -19.66 3.39 13.05
N GLN A 142 -20.03 4.42 13.83
CA GLN A 142 -19.82 4.47 15.28
C GLN A 142 -20.52 3.29 15.96
N ASP A 143 -21.81 3.09 15.68
CA ASP A 143 -22.66 2.05 16.28
C ASP A 143 -22.20 0.61 15.97
N ASN A 144 -21.35 0.44 14.94
CA ASN A 144 -20.92 -0.87 14.46
C ASN A 144 -19.48 -1.22 14.80
N ILE A 145 -18.70 -0.31 15.41
CA ILE A 145 -17.35 -0.62 15.89
C ILE A 145 -17.45 -1.51 17.13
N ARG A 146 -16.74 -2.63 17.11
CA ARG A 146 -16.80 -3.63 18.20
C ARG A 146 -15.55 -3.66 19.06
N ILE A 147 -14.37 -3.51 18.45
CA ILE A 147 -13.09 -3.65 19.12
C ILE A 147 -12.23 -2.42 18.83
N ILE A 148 -11.77 -1.77 19.89
CA ILE A 148 -10.81 -0.68 19.81
C ILE A 148 -9.54 -1.09 20.55
N ARG A 149 -8.39 -0.78 19.97
CA ARG A 149 -7.09 -0.84 20.64
C ARG A 149 -6.54 0.57 20.82
N VAL A 150 -6.20 0.95 22.04
CA VAL A 150 -5.62 2.28 22.34
C VAL A 150 -4.17 2.10 22.76
N LYS A 151 -3.29 2.81 22.04
CA LYS A 151 -1.86 2.88 22.34
C LYS A 151 -1.57 4.10 23.19
N ILE A 152 -0.95 3.87 24.34
CA ILE A 152 -0.55 4.92 25.29
C ILE A 152 0.96 4.94 25.35
N ASP A 153 1.56 6.04 24.92
CA ASP A 153 3.01 6.22 24.88
C ASP A 153 3.59 6.41 26.30
N ASP A 154 2.83 7.06 27.20
CA ASP A 154 3.19 7.27 28.61
C ASP A 154 1.98 6.95 29.53
N PRO A 155 1.89 5.71 30.05
CA PRO A 155 0.77 5.30 30.90
C PRO A 155 0.74 6.01 32.26
N TYR A 156 1.84 6.67 32.67
CA TYR A 156 1.93 7.38 33.93
C TYR A 156 1.50 8.83 33.84
N SER A 157 1.30 9.35 32.62
CA SER A 157 0.80 10.71 32.42
C SER A 157 -0.68 10.80 32.86
N PRO A 158 -1.02 11.61 33.88
CA PRO A 158 -2.40 11.79 34.33
C PRO A 158 -3.32 12.26 33.20
N HIS A 159 -2.78 13.07 32.29
CA HIS A 159 -3.48 13.59 31.12
C HIS A 159 -3.92 12.48 30.15
N SER A 160 -3.06 11.47 29.92
CA SER A 160 -3.38 10.34 29.04
C SER A 160 -4.49 9.46 29.63
N ASN A 161 -4.50 9.29 30.96
CA ASN A 161 -5.54 8.54 31.66
C ASN A 161 -6.90 9.27 31.67
N GLU A 162 -6.89 10.60 31.82
CA GLU A 162 -8.10 11.41 31.72
C GLU A 162 -8.69 11.38 30.30
N GLN A 163 -7.87 11.57 29.27
CA GLN A 163 -8.28 11.46 27.86
C GLN A 163 -8.84 10.07 27.54
N LEU A 164 -8.21 9.01 28.05
CA LEU A 164 -8.70 7.64 27.87
C LEU A 164 -10.10 7.46 28.48
N ARG A 165 -10.33 7.98 29.68
CA ARG A 165 -11.64 7.90 30.35
C ARG A 165 -12.71 8.66 29.58
N GLU A 166 -12.43 9.90 29.16
CA GLU A 166 -13.36 10.69 28.34
C GLU A 166 -13.69 9.98 27.02
N MET A 167 -12.68 9.41 26.38
CA MET A 167 -12.81 8.66 25.14
C MET A 167 -13.66 7.40 25.34
N ILE A 168 -13.39 6.59 26.37
CA ILE A 168 -14.18 5.39 26.67
C ILE A 168 -15.64 5.78 26.97
N GLN A 169 -15.87 6.83 27.74
CA GLN A 169 -17.21 7.32 28.04
C GLN A 169 -17.96 7.73 26.77
N TYR A 170 -17.30 8.42 25.85
CA TYR A 170 -17.88 8.86 24.58
C TYR A 170 -18.23 7.71 23.63
N ILE A 171 -17.41 6.64 23.58
CA ILE A 171 -17.55 5.56 22.59
C ILE A 171 -18.32 4.35 23.17
N SER A 172 -18.65 4.34 24.45
CA SER A 172 -19.23 3.20 25.18
C SER A 172 -20.52 2.60 24.58
N GLN A 173 -21.25 3.33 23.72
CA GLN A 173 -22.47 2.84 23.10
C GLN A 173 -22.18 1.86 21.95
N GLY A 174 -22.09 0.56 22.27
CA GLY A 174 -22.01 -0.52 21.29
C GLY A 174 -20.66 -1.22 21.16
N LEU A 175 -19.63 -0.71 21.84
CA LEU A 175 -18.34 -1.38 21.98
C LEU A 175 -18.49 -2.70 22.74
N LYS A 176 -17.79 -3.73 22.25
CA LYS A 176 -17.70 -5.02 22.94
C LYS A 176 -16.42 -5.13 23.74
N GLU A 177 -15.33 -4.57 23.24
CA GLU A 177 -14.00 -4.77 23.80
C GLU A 177 -13.11 -3.53 23.58
N VAL A 178 -12.40 -3.14 24.63
CA VAL A 178 -11.38 -2.08 24.61
C VAL A 178 -10.07 -2.68 25.09
N LEU A 179 -9.08 -2.69 24.20
CA LEU A 179 -7.73 -3.19 24.44
C LEU A 179 -6.81 -1.99 24.70
N ILE A 180 -6.05 -2.02 25.79
CA ILE A 180 -5.08 -0.98 26.11
C ILE A 180 -3.68 -1.56 25.93
N GLU A 181 -2.88 -0.96 25.04
CA GLU A 181 -1.48 -1.31 24.82
C GLU A 181 -0.61 -0.18 25.33
N THR A 182 0.17 -0.45 26.38
CA THR A 182 1.12 0.51 26.94
C THR A 182 2.52 0.23 26.39
N SER A 183 3.16 1.24 25.78
CA SER A 183 4.54 1.08 25.30
C SER A 183 5.52 1.40 26.43
N SER A 184 5.84 0.41 27.26
CA SER A 184 6.99 0.55 28.15
C SER A 184 8.28 0.30 27.35
N ASN A 185 9.35 1.08 27.63
CA ASN A 185 10.68 0.83 27.06
C ASN A 185 11.26 -0.56 27.41
N HIS A 186 10.57 -1.34 28.27
CA HIS A 186 10.98 -2.66 28.74
C HIS A 186 10.18 -3.83 28.14
N GLY A 187 9.30 -3.58 27.17
CA GLY A 187 8.48 -4.58 26.50
C GLY A 187 6.99 -4.25 26.59
N THR A 188 6.24 -4.61 25.56
CA THR A 188 4.78 -4.45 25.50
C THR A 188 4.09 -5.43 26.46
N GLN A 189 3.30 -4.92 27.40
CA GLN A 189 2.34 -5.69 28.19
C GLN A 189 0.92 -5.33 27.71
N GLU A 190 0.05 -6.33 27.58
CA GLU A 190 -1.37 -6.16 27.24
C GLU A 190 -2.21 -6.32 28.52
N GLU A 191 -2.99 -5.31 28.89
CA GLU A 191 -3.99 -5.38 29.96
C GLU A 191 -5.39 -5.16 29.37
N CYS A 192 -6.33 -6.07 29.66
CA CYS A 192 -7.74 -5.94 29.29
C CYS A 192 -8.56 -5.41 30.47
N ILE A 193 -9.38 -4.38 30.26
CA ILE A 193 -10.25 -3.80 31.29
C ILE A 193 -11.71 -3.94 30.83
N GLY A 194 -12.49 -4.84 31.46
CA GLY A 194 -13.94 -4.94 31.28
C GLY A 194 -14.58 -6.20 31.90
N GLU A 195 -15.55 -6.03 32.80
CA GLU A 195 -16.36 -7.10 33.40
C GLU A 195 -17.70 -7.29 32.66
N GLY A 196 -17.97 -8.53 32.24
CA GLY A 196 -19.25 -9.07 31.72
C GLY A 196 -19.23 -10.60 31.88
N PRO A 197 -20.39 -11.30 31.98
CA PRO A 197 -20.46 -12.59 32.66
C PRO A 197 -19.75 -13.74 31.93
N SER A 198 -18.86 -14.39 32.69
CA SER A 198 -18.31 -15.74 32.55
C SER A 198 -18.23 -16.36 31.14
N ALA A 199 -17.12 -16.08 30.47
CA ALA A 199 -16.39 -17.12 29.74
C ALA A 199 -14.90 -16.73 29.69
N PHE A 200 -14.13 -17.26 30.63
CA PHE A 200 -12.68 -17.20 30.61
C PHE A 200 -12.19 -18.00 29.38
N ARG A 201 -11.86 -17.31 28.29
CA ARG A 201 -10.91 -17.81 27.29
C ARG A 201 -9.69 -16.91 27.37
N GLN A 202 -8.61 -17.44 27.93
CA GLN A 202 -7.28 -16.96 27.59
C GLN A 202 -7.15 -17.06 26.07
N GLY A 203 -7.29 -15.92 25.40
CA GLY A 203 -6.82 -15.71 24.04
C GLY A 203 -5.30 -15.67 24.05
N HIS A 204 -4.69 -16.77 24.50
CA HIS A 204 -3.37 -17.12 24.06
C HIS A 204 -3.49 -17.11 22.53
N TRP A 205 -2.84 -16.16 21.86
CA TRP A 205 -2.48 -16.33 20.47
C TRP A 205 -1.55 -17.54 20.45
N LEU A 206 -2.16 -18.73 20.50
CA LEU A 206 -1.73 -19.86 19.74
C LEU A 206 -1.59 -19.30 18.35
N SER A 207 -0.35 -18.95 18.09
CA SER A 207 0.22 -18.63 16.83
C SER A 207 -0.58 -19.29 15.72
N ASP A 208 -0.64 -18.60 14.60
CA ASP A 208 -0.99 -19.10 13.26
C ASP A 208 -0.07 -20.27 12.81
N ARG A 209 0.43 -21.07 13.75
CA ARG A 209 1.25 -22.27 13.75
C ARG A 209 0.42 -23.48 14.17
N GLU A 210 -0.61 -23.35 15.02
CA GLU A 210 -1.48 -24.49 15.40
C GLU A 210 -2.59 -24.78 14.39
N SER A 211 -3.24 -23.75 13.82
CA SER A 211 -4.13 -23.91 12.66
C SER A 211 -3.38 -24.34 11.39
N LYS A 212 -2.07 -24.02 11.29
CA LYS A 212 -1.18 -24.51 10.22
C LYS A 212 -0.66 -25.93 10.45
N ALA A 213 -0.78 -26.50 11.66
CA ALA A 213 -0.24 -27.82 11.97
C ALA A 213 -0.90 -28.94 11.15
N ARG A 214 -2.11 -28.72 10.60
CA ARG A 214 -2.80 -29.72 9.75
C ARG A 214 -2.62 -29.50 8.26
N SER A 215 -2.21 -28.31 7.80
CA SER A 215 -1.95 -28.08 6.38
C SER A 215 -0.50 -28.41 6.06
N LYS A 216 -0.27 -29.48 5.27
CA LYS A 216 1.08 -29.81 4.79
C LYS A 216 1.69 -28.55 4.16
N PRO A 217 2.92 -28.15 4.57
CA PRO A 217 3.54 -26.91 4.11
C PRO A 217 3.51 -26.84 2.59
N VAL A 218 3.15 -25.68 2.04
CA VAL A 218 3.07 -25.54 0.59
C VAL A 218 4.48 -25.66 0.02
N ARG A 219 4.66 -26.66 -0.83
CA ARG A 219 5.95 -26.97 -1.43
C ARG A 219 6.45 -25.79 -2.27
N ARG A 220 7.73 -25.50 -2.13
CA ARG A 220 8.45 -24.51 -2.94
C ARG A 220 9.57 -25.21 -3.69
N PHE A 221 9.89 -24.72 -4.88
CA PHE A 221 11.13 -25.08 -5.56
C PHE A 221 12.33 -24.63 -4.73
N ARG A 222 13.52 -25.19 -4.99
CA ARG A 222 14.80 -24.77 -4.35
C ARG A 222 15.08 -23.26 -4.51
N ASN A 223 14.45 -22.64 -5.50
CA ASN A 223 14.60 -21.24 -5.82
C ASN A 223 13.67 -20.31 -4.99
N GLY A 224 12.74 -20.88 -4.20
CA GLY A 224 11.82 -20.19 -3.30
C GLY A 224 10.42 -19.93 -3.85
N ILE A 225 10.19 -20.13 -5.15
CA ILE A 225 8.87 -19.99 -5.79
C ILE A 225 7.99 -21.19 -5.45
N LEU A 226 6.67 -20.97 -5.36
CA LEU A 226 5.69 -22.02 -5.17
C LEU A 226 5.78 -23.09 -6.27
N ASP A 227 5.81 -24.37 -5.89
CA ASP A 227 5.70 -25.47 -6.85
C ASP A 227 4.22 -25.66 -7.21
N VAL A 228 3.84 -25.12 -8.37
CA VAL A 228 2.47 -25.12 -8.88
C VAL A 228 2.14 -26.35 -9.72
N GLU A 229 3.15 -27.03 -10.27
CA GLU A 229 2.97 -28.10 -11.25
C GLU A 229 2.76 -29.48 -10.60
N ARG A 230 3.32 -29.70 -9.42
CA ARG A 230 3.54 -31.08 -8.91
C ARG A 230 2.41 -31.71 -8.08
N LYS A 231 1.14 -31.33 -8.28
CA LYS A 231 0.03 -32.05 -7.64
C LYS A 231 -0.96 -32.63 -8.66
N CYS A 232 -0.75 -33.93 -8.90
CA CYS A 232 -1.66 -34.94 -9.43
C CYS A 232 -3.14 -34.51 -9.56
N GLY A 233 -3.68 -34.67 -10.77
CA GLY A 233 -5.11 -34.73 -11.14
C GLY A 233 -5.99 -33.55 -10.72
N LYS A 234 -6.19 -33.35 -9.42
CA LYS A 234 -7.11 -32.36 -8.83
C LYS A 234 -6.73 -30.93 -9.19
N TYR A 235 -5.44 -30.56 -9.16
CA TYR A 235 -5.04 -29.20 -9.51
C TYR A 235 -5.03 -28.96 -11.02
N ALA A 236 -4.74 -29.98 -11.82
CA ALA A 236 -4.91 -29.88 -13.27
C ALA A 236 -6.37 -29.56 -13.64
N LYS A 237 -7.34 -30.19 -12.95
CA LYS A 237 -8.78 -29.85 -13.10
C LYS A 237 -9.09 -28.40 -12.71
N ILE A 238 -8.61 -27.94 -11.54
CA ILE A 238 -8.80 -26.56 -11.08
C ILE A 238 -8.14 -25.55 -12.03
N THR A 239 -6.94 -25.82 -12.55
CA THR A 239 -6.27 -24.97 -13.53
C THR A 239 -7.05 -24.92 -14.83
N LYS A 240 -7.56 -26.06 -15.33
CA LYS A 240 -8.44 -26.10 -16.52
C LYS A 240 -9.73 -25.28 -16.32
N GLN A 241 -10.32 -25.31 -15.11
CA GLN A 241 -11.49 -24.50 -14.75
C GLN A 241 -11.14 -23.01 -14.66
N ASN A 242 -10.03 -22.66 -14.00
CA ASN A 242 -9.57 -21.28 -13.87
C ASN A 242 -9.22 -20.66 -15.23
N ALA A 243 -8.69 -21.45 -16.15
CA ALA A 243 -8.45 -21.03 -17.53
C ALA A 243 -9.72 -20.57 -18.27
N GLN A 244 -10.91 -20.92 -17.77
CA GLN A 244 -12.19 -20.44 -18.32
C GLN A 244 -12.60 -19.06 -17.82
N VAL A 245 -11.90 -18.50 -16.82
CA VAL A 245 -12.17 -17.14 -16.33
C VAL A 245 -11.68 -16.12 -17.36
N SER A 246 -12.45 -15.07 -17.62
CA SER A 246 -12.19 -14.09 -18.70
C SER A 246 -10.77 -13.54 -18.72
N LEU A 247 -10.16 -13.30 -17.55
CA LEU A 247 -8.78 -12.82 -17.44
C LEU A 247 -7.74 -13.84 -17.92
N LEU A 248 -7.95 -15.13 -17.63
CA LEU A 248 -7.03 -16.21 -17.99
C LEU A 248 -7.28 -16.77 -19.40
N ARG A 249 -8.38 -16.38 -20.04
CA ARG A 249 -8.66 -16.63 -21.47
C ARG A 249 -7.93 -15.69 -22.41
N LEU A 250 -7.47 -14.53 -21.92
CA LEU A 250 -6.73 -13.58 -22.75
C LEU A 250 -5.43 -14.20 -23.27
N PRO A 251 -4.94 -13.83 -24.47
CA PRO A 251 -3.61 -14.21 -24.93
C PRO A 251 -2.52 -13.87 -23.91
N PRO A 252 -1.46 -14.69 -23.77
CA PRO A 252 -0.37 -14.47 -22.81
C PRO A 252 0.23 -13.06 -22.87
N GLU A 253 0.30 -12.46 -24.05
CA GLU A 253 0.83 -11.12 -24.29
C GLU A 253 0.00 -10.06 -23.55
N LEU A 254 -1.32 -10.13 -23.65
CA LEU A 254 -2.22 -9.22 -22.95
C LEU A 254 -2.16 -9.45 -21.44
N ARG A 255 -2.06 -10.70 -20.99
CA ARG A 255 -1.90 -11.01 -19.56
C ARG A 255 -0.59 -10.43 -19.02
N ASN A 256 0.50 -10.57 -19.76
CA ASN A 256 1.79 -9.98 -19.40
C ASN A 256 1.73 -8.45 -19.27
N GLN A 257 1.04 -7.77 -20.19
CA GLN A 257 0.80 -6.33 -20.08
C GLN A 257 -0.02 -5.99 -18.84
N ILE A 258 -1.08 -6.75 -18.55
CA ILE A 258 -1.89 -6.56 -17.33
C ILE A 258 -1.03 -6.77 -16.08
N TRP A 259 -0.19 -7.81 -16.02
CA TRP A 259 0.70 -8.06 -14.89
C TRP A 259 1.73 -6.93 -14.72
N GLN A 260 2.31 -6.44 -15.80
CA GLN A 260 3.23 -5.31 -15.77
C GLN A 260 2.57 -4.04 -15.25
N LEU A 261 1.35 -3.73 -15.71
CA LEU A 261 0.59 -2.55 -15.27
C LEU A 261 0.11 -2.68 -13.82
N ALA A 262 -0.33 -3.88 -13.41
CA ALA A 262 -0.87 -4.12 -12.09
C ALA A 262 0.22 -4.20 -11.01
N LEU A 263 1.35 -4.83 -11.33
CA LEU A 263 2.41 -5.18 -10.37
C LEU A 263 3.70 -4.38 -10.55
N GLY A 264 3.83 -3.57 -11.61
CA GLY A 264 5.01 -2.76 -11.93
C GLY A 264 4.85 -1.27 -11.66
N GLY A 265 5.91 -0.49 -11.92
CA GLY A 265 5.90 0.97 -11.79
C GLY A 265 5.92 1.48 -10.34
N HIS A 266 6.33 0.62 -9.41
CA HIS A 266 6.48 0.95 -8.00
C HIS A 266 7.95 1.07 -7.61
N VAL A 267 8.20 1.86 -6.57
CA VAL A 267 9.46 1.93 -5.84
C VAL A 267 9.20 1.26 -4.49
N PHE A 268 9.80 0.09 -4.25
CA PHE A 268 9.74 -0.64 -2.99
C PHE A 268 10.88 -0.20 -2.07
N ASN A 269 10.55 0.47 -0.96
CA ASN A 269 11.51 0.81 0.07
C ASN A 269 11.61 -0.35 1.07
N ALA A 270 12.71 -1.08 1.02
CA ALA A 270 12.98 -2.20 1.91
C ALA A 270 13.90 -1.75 3.06
N ARG A 271 13.52 -2.08 4.29
CA ARG A 271 14.27 -1.79 5.51
C ARG A 271 14.40 -3.04 6.36
N TYR A 272 15.52 -3.15 7.04
CA TYR A 272 15.75 -4.18 8.06
C TYR A 272 15.47 -3.57 9.44
N VAL A 273 14.38 -4.00 10.09
CA VAL A 273 13.91 -3.49 11.39
C VAL A 273 13.67 -4.69 12.29
N ASN A 274 14.17 -4.69 13.53
CA ASN A 274 13.91 -5.77 14.51
C ASN A 274 14.09 -7.20 13.99
N LYS A 275 15.14 -7.45 13.19
CA LYS A 275 15.44 -8.74 12.53
C LYS A 275 14.45 -9.18 11.45
N THR A 276 13.46 -8.37 11.11
CA THR A 276 12.53 -8.58 10.00
C THR A 276 12.80 -7.60 8.87
N ILE A 277 12.26 -7.89 7.70
CA ILE A 277 12.35 -6.99 6.55
C ILE A 277 10.98 -6.42 6.28
N GLU A 278 10.90 -5.12 6.44
CA GLU A 278 9.72 -4.34 6.12
C GLU A 278 9.87 -3.81 4.71
N VAL A 279 8.85 -4.04 3.89
CA VAL A 279 8.79 -3.52 2.52
C VAL A 279 7.62 -2.57 2.45
N THR A 280 7.93 -1.29 2.28
CA THR A 280 6.99 -0.24 1.92
C THR A 280 7.22 0.14 0.47
N GLY A 281 6.46 1.08 -0.07
CA GLY A 281 6.52 1.38 -1.48
C GLY A 281 5.53 2.42 -1.96
N ARG A 282 5.86 3.02 -3.10
CA ARG A 282 5.19 4.18 -3.69
C ARG A 282 5.18 4.06 -5.22
N LYS A 283 4.35 4.83 -5.93
CA LYS A 283 4.46 4.93 -7.40
C LYS A 283 5.68 5.76 -7.79
N GLU A 284 6.33 5.39 -8.89
CA GLU A 284 7.54 6.07 -9.39
C GLU A 284 7.28 7.51 -9.84
N SER A 285 6.08 7.81 -10.37
CA SER A 285 5.76 9.05 -11.08
C SER A 285 5.75 10.35 -10.25
N GLY A 286 6.15 10.33 -8.97
CA GLY A 286 6.49 11.52 -8.19
C GLY A 286 5.38 12.55 -7.91
N THR A 287 4.26 12.55 -8.63
CA THR A 287 3.26 13.63 -8.61
C THR A 287 2.30 13.61 -7.44
N SER A 288 2.40 12.61 -6.57
CA SER A 288 1.92 12.71 -5.20
C SER A 288 2.50 11.52 -4.46
N PRO A 289 2.99 11.65 -3.21
CA PRO A 289 3.03 10.49 -2.36
C PRO A 289 1.63 9.87 -2.43
N LEU A 290 1.53 8.65 -2.98
CA LEU A 290 0.34 7.82 -2.76
C LEU A 290 0.02 8.02 -1.28
N PRO A 291 -1.23 8.39 -0.92
CA PRO A 291 -1.57 8.64 0.46
C PRO A 291 -0.91 7.54 1.29
N GLN A 292 0.07 7.89 2.14
CA GLN A 292 0.97 7.00 2.92
C GLN A 292 0.19 6.05 3.84
N GLY A 293 -0.69 5.23 3.27
CA GLY A 293 -1.71 4.47 3.94
C GLY A 293 -2.41 3.57 2.96
N GLY A 294 -2.09 2.28 3.03
CA GLY A 294 -2.96 1.22 2.55
C GLY A 294 -3.12 1.12 1.03
N GLY A 295 -2.21 1.70 0.24
CA GLY A 295 -2.02 1.21 -1.12
C GLY A 295 -1.34 -0.14 -1.05
N ALA A 296 -2.06 -1.20 -0.66
CA ALA A 296 -1.61 -2.56 -0.84
C ALA A 296 -1.12 -2.64 -2.30
N TYR A 297 0.19 -2.79 -2.48
CA TYR A 297 0.73 -3.16 -3.78
C TYR A 297 -0.17 -4.28 -4.29
N ASN A 298 -0.55 -4.28 -5.57
CA ASN A 298 -1.49 -5.27 -6.08
C ASN A 298 -0.92 -6.71 -6.02
N LEU A 299 0.11 -6.98 -5.21
CA LEU A 299 0.56 -8.28 -4.76
C LEU A 299 -0.56 -9.14 -4.15
N ALA A 300 -1.68 -8.55 -3.70
CA ALA A 300 -2.89 -9.31 -3.38
C ALA A 300 -3.36 -10.15 -4.58
N LEU A 301 -3.14 -9.69 -5.81
CA LEU A 301 -3.39 -10.43 -7.04
C LEU A 301 -2.63 -11.77 -7.06
N LEU A 302 -1.38 -11.80 -6.56
CA LEU A 302 -0.58 -13.02 -6.48
C LEU A 302 -1.14 -14.04 -5.48
N ARG A 303 -2.06 -13.62 -4.60
CA ARG A 303 -2.75 -14.50 -3.63
C ARG A 303 -4.07 -15.05 -4.16
N THR A 304 -4.57 -14.58 -5.30
CA THR A 304 -5.90 -14.95 -5.81
C THR A 304 -5.96 -16.40 -6.28
N CYS A 305 -5.08 -16.81 -7.20
CA CYS A 305 -4.99 -18.18 -7.65
C CYS A 305 -3.57 -18.57 -8.06
N ARG A 306 -3.33 -19.88 -8.10
CA ARG A 306 -2.02 -20.46 -8.41
C ARG A 306 -1.53 -20.15 -9.82
N GLN A 307 -2.42 -20.09 -10.79
CA GLN A 307 -2.06 -19.76 -12.17
C GLN A 307 -1.58 -18.31 -12.27
N ILE A 308 -2.30 -17.36 -11.67
CA ILE A 308 -1.89 -15.96 -11.60
C ILE A 308 -0.55 -15.83 -10.89
N TYR A 309 -0.35 -16.54 -9.77
CA TYR A 309 0.95 -16.56 -9.10
C TYR A 309 2.06 -17.05 -10.04
N ALA A 310 1.85 -18.16 -10.74
CA ALA A 310 2.84 -18.74 -11.66
C ALA A 310 3.26 -17.76 -12.77
N GLU A 311 2.27 -17.09 -13.37
CA GLU A 311 2.50 -16.15 -14.47
C GLU A 311 3.08 -14.81 -13.99
N ALA A 312 2.68 -14.33 -12.81
CA ALA A 312 2.88 -12.94 -12.41
C ALA A 312 3.94 -12.73 -11.30
N VAL A 313 4.41 -13.79 -10.60
CA VAL A 313 5.33 -13.66 -9.44
C VAL A 313 6.66 -12.96 -9.75
N LEU A 314 7.09 -12.92 -11.01
CA LEU A 314 8.35 -12.29 -11.40
C LEU A 314 8.23 -10.78 -11.61
N TYR A 315 7.04 -10.26 -11.93
CA TYR A 315 6.82 -8.85 -12.23
C TYR A 315 7.16 -7.91 -11.06
N PRO A 316 6.89 -8.26 -9.79
CA PRO A 316 7.38 -7.49 -8.64
C PRO A 316 8.88 -7.22 -8.68
N TYR A 317 9.69 -8.16 -9.18
CA TYR A 317 11.14 -8.02 -9.25
C TYR A 317 11.62 -7.33 -10.53
N GLN A 318 10.95 -7.61 -11.66
CA GLN A 318 11.38 -7.14 -12.98
C GLN A 318 10.97 -5.69 -13.27
N CYS A 319 9.81 -5.26 -12.76
CA CYS A 319 9.13 -4.04 -13.20
C CYS A 319 9.10 -2.95 -12.12
N ASN A 320 9.79 -3.14 -11.00
CA ASN A 320 9.84 -2.18 -9.90
C ASN A 320 11.27 -1.80 -9.56
N ILE A 321 11.40 -0.74 -8.77
CA ILE A 321 12.66 -0.22 -8.24
C ILE A 321 12.76 -0.61 -6.77
N PHE A 322 13.82 -1.30 -6.38
CA PHE A 322 14.07 -1.63 -4.97
C PHE A 322 14.95 -0.56 -4.36
N ASP A 323 14.35 0.32 -3.56
CA ASP A 323 15.03 1.35 -2.79
C ASP A 323 15.51 0.77 -1.45
N VAL A 324 16.83 0.75 -1.28
CA VAL A 324 17.50 0.08 -0.16
C VAL A 324 18.58 0.97 0.41
N SER A 325 18.66 1.02 1.75
CA SER A 325 19.78 1.68 2.42
C SER A 325 21.08 0.94 2.11
N THR A 326 22.13 1.68 1.79
CA THR A 326 23.47 1.13 1.51
C THR A 326 23.97 0.25 2.65
N ILE A 327 23.72 0.64 3.90
CA ILE A 327 24.15 -0.07 5.12
C ILE A 327 23.43 -1.41 5.26
N GLN A 328 22.14 -1.44 4.89
CA GLN A 328 21.30 -2.62 5.05
C GLN A 328 21.28 -3.53 3.81
N PHE A 329 21.86 -3.07 2.68
CA PHE A 329 21.80 -3.73 1.38
C PHE A 329 22.10 -5.23 1.45
N THR A 330 23.26 -5.61 1.97
CA THR A 330 23.69 -7.01 2.00
C THR A 330 22.73 -7.89 2.80
N ARG A 331 22.16 -7.38 3.90
CA ARG A 331 21.20 -8.12 4.73
C ARG A 331 19.86 -8.28 4.01
N ILE A 332 19.34 -7.19 3.46
CA ILE A 332 18.06 -7.18 2.73
C ILE A 332 18.15 -8.09 1.51
N ILE A 333 19.20 -7.97 0.71
CA ILE A 333 19.35 -8.75 -0.52
C ILE A 333 19.46 -10.25 -0.24
N ARG A 334 20.21 -10.65 0.79
CA ARG A 334 20.35 -12.07 1.16
C ARG A 334 19.04 -12.72 1.61
N SER A 335 18.09 -11.92 2.07
CA SER A 335 16.75 -12.42 2.44
C SER A 335 15.87 -12.73 1.22
N PHE A 336 16.13 -12.11 0.07
CA PHE A 336 15.28 -12.32 -1.09
C PHE A 336 15.47 -13.73 -1.65
N PRO A 337 14.39 -14.37 -2.11
CA PRO A 337 14.47 -15.64 -2.82
C PRO A 337 15.47 -15.55 -3.98
N ASN A 338 16.15 -16.66 -4.27
CA ASN A 338 17.14 -16.73 -5.36
C ASN A 338 16.56 -16.24 -6.69
N VAL A 339 15.30 -16.58 -6.96
CA VAL A 339 14.62 -16.10 -8.17
C VAL A 339 14.44 -14.59 -8.15
N GLY A 340 14.01 -14.01 -7.02
CA GLY A 340 13.84 -12.57 -6.88
C GLY A 340 15.13 -11.82 -7.17
N ARG A 341 16.26 -12.30 -6.62
CA ARG A 341 17.60 -11.74 -6.90
C ARG A 341 17.98 -11.86 -8.38
N LYS A 342 17.72 -13.02 -9.01
CA LYS A 342 18.02 -13.27 -10.42
C LYS A 342 17.29 -12.29 -11.35
N TYR A 343 16.04 -11.94 -11.04
CA TYR A 343 15.18 -11.13 -11.91
C TYR A 343 15.07 -9.65 -11.51
N MET A 344 15.74 -9.22 -10.44
CA MET A 344 15.75 -7.82 -10.04
C MET A 344 16.48 -6.97 -11.08
N ARG A 345 15.76 -6.04 -11.71
CA ARG A 345 16.30 -5.21 -12.81
C ARG A 345 16.71 -3.81 -12.36
N ASN A 346 16.04 -3.25 -11.36
CA ASN A 346 16.25 -1.86 -10.96
C ASN A 346 16.46 -1.79 -9.44
N ILE A 347 17.59 -1.23 -9.03
CA ILE A 347 17.92 -0.98 -7.63
C ILE A 347 18.17 0.51 -7.44
N GLN A 348 17.65 1.06 -6.36
CA GLN A 348 17.89 2.43 -5.94
C GLN A 348 18.54 2.45 -4.56
N PHE A 349 19.44 3.38 -4.35
CA PHE A 349 20.05 3.67 -3.06
C PHE A 349 19.62 5.06 -2.63
N SER A 350 18.66 5.14 -1.72
CA SER A 350 18.40 6.35 -0.95
C SER A 350 19.51 6.51 0.10
N ALA A 351 20.41 7.47 -0.13
CA ALA A 351 21.50 7.78 0.79
C ALA A 351 20.95 8.41 2.09
N TYR A 352 20.40 7.62 2.99
CA TYR A 352 20.23 8.06 4.37
C TYR A 352 21.61 8.13 5.00
N ARG A 353 22.17 9.34 5.04
CA ARG A 353 23.38 9.69 5.79
C ARG A 353 24.48 8.64 5.66
N ILE A 354 25.12 8.53 4.50
CA ILE A 354 26.57 8.34 4.57
C ILE A 354 27.03 9.63 5.24
N ARG A 355 27.10 9.65 6.59
CA ARG A 355 27.82 10.68 7.32
C ARG A 355 29.25 10.48 6.90
N PHE A 356 29.59 11.05 5.75
CA PHE A 356 30.94 11.48 5.50
C PHE A 356 31.23 12.43 6.66
N ARG A 357 31.91 11.96 7.70
CA ARG A 357 32.69 12.84 8.57
C ARG A 357 33.79 13.41 7.67
N LEU A 358 33.43 14.36 6.81
CA LEU A 358 34.38 15.12 6.00
C LEU A 358 35.05 16.21 6.84
N ASP A 359 34.51 16.52 8.02
CA ASP A 359 35.04 17.58 8.89
C ASP A 359 36.06 17.10 9.93
N SER A 360 36.36 15.80 9.99
CA SER A 360 37.53 15.31 10.74
C SER A 360 38.60 14.89 9.75
N ALA A 361 39.58 15.77 9.56
CA ALA A 361 40.80 15.60 8.79
C ALA A 361 41.71 14.48 9.31
N SER A 362 41.17 13.28 9.54
CA SER A 362 41.93 12.09 9.87
C SER A 362 42.21 11.34 8.56
N PRO A 363 43.42 11.43 7.99
CA PRO A 363 43.81 10.62 6.84
C PRO A 363 43.74 9.14 7.22
N GLY A 364 42.67 8.45 6.83
CA GLY A 364 42.51 7.02 7.14
C GLY A 364 41.08 6.46 7.10
N HIS A 365 40.04 7.29 7.16
CA HIS A 365 38.67 6.78 7.07
C HIS A 365 38.31 6.44 5.62
N LYS A 366 38.36 5.15 5.31
CA LYS A 366 37.94 4.59 4.03
C LYS A 366 36.47 4.95 3.83
N ILE A 367 36.18 5.70 2.76
CA ILE A 367 34.83 5.85 2.23
C ILE A 367 34.20 4.47 2.19
N ASP A 368 33.06 4.28 2.87
CA ASP A 368 32.28 3.05 2.77
C ASP A 368 32.03 2.80 1.29
N ARG A 369 32.80 1.86 0.73
CA ARG A 369 32.74 1.56 -0.68
C ARG A 369 31.29 1.11 -0.90
N PRO A 370 30.58 1.65 -1.90
CA PRO A 370 29.28 1.10 -2.25
C PRO A 370 29.47 -0.41 -2.42
N PRO A 371 28.54 -1.23 -1.90
CA PRO A 371 28.79 -2.63 -1.64
C PRO A 371 29.48 -3.26 -2.83
N ALA A 372 30.63 -3.90 -2.64
CA ALA A 372 31.29 -4.69 -3.68
C ALA A 372 30.37 -5.80 -4.24
N ALA A 373 29.20 -5.98 -3.62
CA ALA A 373 28.12 -6.90 -3.87
C ALA A 373 27.30 -6.68 -5.16
N PHE A 374 27.59 -5.70 -6.04
CA PHE A 374 27.05 -5.73 -7.42
C PHE A 374 27.84 -6.67 -8.32
N SER A 375 28.20 -7.84 -7.80
CA SER A 375 28.70 -8.90 -8.65
C SER A 375 27.59 -9.30 -9.61
N SER A 376 27.94 -9.44 -10.89
CA SER A 376 27.06 -10.03 -11.91
C SER A 376 26.51 -11.40 -11.48
N ALA A 377 27.22 -12.10 -10.58
CA ALA A 377 26.75 -13.35 -9.98
C ALA A 377 25.53 -13.18 -9.08
N LEU A 378 25.40 -12.05 -8.37
CA LEU A 378 24.28 -11.80 -7.44
C LEU A 378 23.05 -11.25 -8.15
N PHE A 379 23.25 -10.42 -9.18
CA PHE A 379 22.16 -9.81 -9.96
C PHE A 379 22.44 -9.88 -11.46
N PRO A 380 22.28 -11.06 -12.08
CA PRO A 380 22.57 -11.22 -13.50
C PRO A 380 21.72 -10.29 -14.36
N SER A 381 20.45 -10.05 -13.99
CA SER A 381 19.51 -9.23 -14.76
C SER A 381 19.51 -7.74 -14.39
N LEU A 382 20.44 -7.25 -13.57
CA LEU A 382 20.45 -5.84 -13.13
C LEU A 382 20.72 -4.90 -14.31
N ARG A 383 19.74 -4.06 -14.65
CA ARG A 383 19.86 -3.12 -15.77
C ARG A 383 20.08 -1.69 -15.33
N ARG A 384 19.53 -1.32 -14.16
CA ARG A 384 19.55 0.06 -13.69
C ARG A 384 19.92 0.15 -12.21
N VAL A 385 20.87 1.02 -11.90
CA VAL A 385 21.21 1.41 -10.52
C VAL A 385 21.04 2.92 -10.39
N VAL A 386 20.17 3.33 -9.47
CA VAL A 386 19.93 4.74 -9.15
C VAL A 386 20.58 5.05 -7.80
N ILE A 387 21.47 6.03 -7.75
CA ILE A 387 22.11 6.49 -6.51
C ILE A 387 21.58 7.88 -6.22
N ASN A 388 20.72 8.01 -5.21
CA ASN A 388 20.25 9.31 -4.74
C ASN A 388 21.27 9.82 -3.74
N ASN A 389 22.02 10.86 -4.11
CA ASN A 389 23.08 11.43 -3.29
C ASN A 389 22.64 12.75 -2.64
N ILE A 390 23.04 12.94 -1.39
CA ILE A 390 22.81 14.16 -0.59
C ILE A 390 24.12 14.98 -0.46
N MET A 391 25.22 14.57 -1.10
CA MET A 391 26.47 15.34 -1.04
C MET A 391 26.32 16.75 -1.64
N GLY A 392 27.06 17.70 -1.06
CA GLY A 392 27.17 19.06 -1.57
C GLY A 392 27.72 19.11 -3.00
N PRO A 393 27.41 20.17 -3.77
CA PRO A 393 27.67 20.25 -5.21
C PRO A 393 29.14 20.01 -5.57
N GLN A 394 30.06 20.50 -4.75
CA GLN A 394 31.50 20.50 -5.01
C GLN A 394 32.11 19.08 -5.10
N PHE A 395 31.51 18.09 -4.43
CA PHE A 395 32.01 16.71 -4.41
C PHE A 395 31.18 15.75 -5.25
N PHE A 396 29.98 16.17 -5.67
CA PHE A 396 29.03 15.30 -6.34
C PHE A 396 29.56 14.83 -7.70
N ASP A 397 30.03 15.71 -8.55
CA ASP A 397 30.40 15.36 -9.94
C ASP A 397 31.60 14.41 -10.01
N LYS A 398 32.64 14.69 -9.22
CA LYS A 398 33.85 13.85 -9.19
C LYS A 398 33.58 12.45 -8.63
N ALA A 399 32.76 12.36 -7.58
CA ALA A 399 32.35 11.07 -7.02
C ALA A 399 31.40 10.32 -7.96
N ALA A 400 30.48 11.04 -8.60
CA ALA A 400 29.54 10.48 -9.55
C ALA A 400 30.25 9.87 -10.77
N GLN A 401 31.22 10.59 -11.34
CA GLN A 401 32.04 10.12 -12.44
C GLN A 401 32.82 8.85 -12.06
N LYS A 402 33.53 8.86 -10.94
CA LYS A 402 34.28 7.67 -10.46
C LYS A 402 33.38 6.45 -10.24
N LEU A 403 32.15 6.65 -9.74
CA LEU A 403 31.20 5.57 -9.56
C LEU A 403 30.71 5.02 -10.91
N ARG A 404 30.37 5.91 -11.86
CA ARG A 404 29.97 5.50 -13.21
C ARG A 404 31.07 4.67 -13.86
N GLU A 405 32.29 5.20 -13.95
CA GLU A 405 33.45 4.50 -14.54
C GLU A 405 33.70 3.13 -13.90
N LYS A 406 33.62 3.05 -12.56
CA LYS A 406 33.84 1.80 -11.83
C LYS A 406 32.80 0.72 -12.19
N TYR A 407 31.53 1.10 -12.35
CA TYR A 407 30.45 0.16 -12.63
C TYR A 407 30.34 -0.18 -14.12
N THR A 408 30.44 0.82 -15.00
CA THR A 408 30.37 0.61 -16.45
C THR A 408 31.55 -0.21 -16.97
N LYS A 409 32.75 -0.06 -16.37
CA LYS A 409 33.91 -0.91 -16.68
C LYS A 409 33.65 -2.40 -16.41
N LYS A 410 32.81 -2.72 -15.42
CA LYS A 410 32.45 -4.11 -15.08
C LYS A 410 31.23 -4.64 -15.85
N ARG A 411 30.29 -3.76 -16.19
CA ARG A 411 29.00 -4.10 -16.81
C ARG A 411 28.61 -3.02 -17.82
N LYS A 412 28.87 -3.26 -19.12
CA LYS A 412 28.53 -2.32 -20.20
C LYS A 412 27.02 -2.13 -20.39
N ASP A 413 26.22 -3.11 -19.96
CA ASP A 413 24.76 -3.13 -20.02
C ASP A 413 24.08 -2.42 -18.83
N LEU A 414 24.85 -1.98 -17.83
CA LEU A 414 24.31 -1.38 -16.61
C LEU A 414 24.20 0.14 -16.72
N GLU A 415 22.96 0.64 -16.65
CA GLU A 415 22.65 2.06 -16.55
C GLU A 415 22.85 2.55 -15.11
N VAL A 416 23.82 3.46 -14.90
CA VAL A 416 24.09 4.05 -13.58
C VAL A 416 23.63 5.51 -13.56
N ILE A 417 22.52 5.74 -12.87
CA ILE A 417 21.90 7.07 -12.72
C ILE A 417 22.28 7.60 -11.34
N ILE A 418 22.82 8.82 -11.27
CA ILE A 418 23.17 9.47 -10.00
C ILE A 418 22.34 10.74 -9.92
N LYS A 419 21.43 10.80 -8.95
CA LYS A 419 20.49 11.91 -8.76
C LYS A 419 20.92 12.74 -7.56
N ARG A 420 20.88 14.06 -7.71
CA ARG A 420 21.02 15.01 -6.61
C ARG A 420 19.67 15.19 -5.93
N VAL A 421 19.60 15.00 -4.62
CA VAL A 421 18.36 15.20 -3.86
C VAL A 421 18.24 16.68 -3.49
N GLY A 422 17.20 17.37 -3.97
CA GLY A 422 16.89 18.76 -3.61
C GLY A 422 17.39 19.84 -4.58
N ALA A 423 17.74 19.48 -5.82
CA ALA A 423 17.97 20.42 -6.92
C ALA A 423 16.82 20.37 -7.92
#